data_AF-A0A811V5L3-F1
#
_entry.id   AF-A0A811V5L3-F1
#
_cell.length_a   1.000
_cell.length_b   1.000
_cell.length_c   1.000
_cell.angle_alpha   90.00
_cell.angle_beta   90.00
_cell.angle_gamma   90.00
#
_symmetry.space_group_name_H-M   'P 1'
#
loop_
_entity.id
_entity.type
_entity.pdbx_description
1 polymer ?
#
loop_
_entity_poly.entity_id
_entity_poly.type
_entity_poly.pdbx_seq_one_letter_code
_entity_poly.pdbx_strand_id
1 'polypeptide(L)'
;MDRAKFGSFEVIASICLKILKLFNNMGVLVLYRTGNGGDFLGIGGNWNFPEKHSPAVELFASGVFVGYMIYNAVVIIGYCFGDNKNQRNLTDILMNAVGSVMWVTIGGLAIHYWLGYMSDGSFAYVSPERSVGLAMGALSVVQGALYLVDTMLGCRLYYRGPMEYAVVSHFTVE
;
A
#
# COMPACT_ATOMS: atom_id res chain seq x y z
N MET A 1 7.78 35.70 -7.06
CA MET A 1 8.63 35.06 -6.03
C MET A 1 7.71 34.19 -5.18
N ASP A 2 7.84 32.87 -5.22
CA ASP A 2 7.20 31.91 -4.27
C ASP A 2 7.48 30.42 -4.62
N ARG A 3 8.15 30.12 -5.73
CA ARG A 3 8.37 28.73 -6.19
C ARG A 3 9.26 27.86 -5.28
N ALA A 4 10.11 28.46 -4.43
CA ALA A 4 11.06 27.71 -3.59
C ALA A 4 10.42 27.06 -2.35
N LYS A 5 9.38 27.69 -1.76
CA LYS A 5 8.75 27.18 -0.52
C LYS A 5 7.90 25.92 -0.75
N PHE A 6 7.29 25.79 -1.92
CA PHE A 6 6.38 24.67 -2.22
C PHE A 6 7.11 23.32 -2.42
N GLY A 7 8.36 23.33 -2.92
CA GLY A 7 9.13 22.09 -3.10
C GLY A 7 9.49 21.39 -1.79
N SER A 8 9.72 22.16 -0.71
CA SER A 8 10.02 21.59 0.61
C SER A 8 8.78 20.95 1.24
N PHE A 9 7.60 21.56 1.11
CA PHE A 9 6.36 21.04 1.68
C PHE A 9 5.91 19.72 1.03
N GLU A 10 5.99 19.62 -0.30
CA GLU A 10 5.58 18.41 -1.04
C GLU A 10 6.46 17.19 -0.68
N VAL A 11 7.78 17.41 -0.49
CA VAL A 11 8.71 16.36 -0.04
C VAL A 11 8.40 15.93 1.40
N ILE A 12 8.20 16.88 2.32
CA ILE A 12 7.83 16.57 3.71
C ILE A 12 6.51 15.78 3.75
N ALA A 13 5.51 16.19 2.96
CA ALA A 13 4.23 15.49 2.87
C ALA A 13 4.39 14.06 2.34
N SER A 14 5.23 13.83 1.33
CA SER A 14 5.50 12.48 0.83
C SER A 14 6.23 11.62 1.88
N ILE A 15 7.21 12.16 2.61
CA ILE A 15 7.87 11.43 3.72
C ILE A 15 6.86 11.04 4.80
N CYS A 16 6.01 11.97 5.25
CA CYS A 16 4.96 11.69 6.22
C CYS A 16 3.98 10.61 5.72
N LEU A 17 3.58 10.65 4.45
CA LEU A 17 2.72 9.64 3.86
C LEU A 17 3.40 8.27 3.79
N LYS A 18 4.68 8.21 3.43
CA LYS A 18 5.44 6.95 3.41
C LYS A 18 5.55 6.35 4.82
N ILE A 19 5.78 7.16 5.85
CA ILE A 19 5.76 6.70 7.24
C ILE A 19 4.36 6.17 7.63
N LEU A 20 3.30 6.90 7.30
CA LEU A 20 1.93 6.45 7.57
C LEU A 20 1.61 5.11 6.86
N LYS A 21 2.01 4.98 5.58
CA LYS A 21 1.89 3.72 4.84
C LYS A 21 2.62 2.58 5.54
N LEU A 22 3.80 2.83 6.12
CA LEU A 22 4.56 1.80 6.82
C LEU A 22 3.83 1.31 8.07
N PHE A 23 3.34 2.23 8.89
CA PHE A 23 2.59 1.88 10.11
C PHE A 23 1.28 1.15 9.80
N ASN A 24 0.52 1.62 8.81
CA ASN A 24 -0.72 0.96 8.42
C ASN A 24 -0.47 -0.45 7.86
N ASN A 25 0.59 -0.64 7.05
CA ASN A 25 0.99 -1.97 6.57
C ASN A 25 1.38 -2.91 7.73
N MET A 26 2.14 -2.41 8.71
CA MET A 26 2.44 -3.17 9.94
C MET A 26 1.16 -3.60 10.67
N GLY A 27 0.18 -2.69 10.81
CA GLY A 27 -1.13 -3.01 11.38
C GLY A 27 -1.84 -4.12 10.61
N VAL A 28 -1.89 -4.03 9.28
CA VAL A 28 -2.48 -5.07 8.42
C VAL A 28 -1.77 -6.41 8.62
N LEU A 29 -0.43 -6.45 8.67
CA LEU A 29 0.34 -7.67 8.89
C LEU A 29 0.05 -8.33 10.25
N VAL A 30 -0.10 -7.54 11.31
CA VAL A 30 -0.47 -8.05 12.64
C VAL A 30 -1.86 -8.69 12.58
N LEU A 31 -2.85 -8.00 12.01
CA LEU A 31 -4.21 -8.56 11.88
C LEU A 31 -4.21 -9.82 10.99
N TYR A 32 -3.48 -9.80 9.89
CA TYR A 32 -3.33 -10.94 8.99
C TYR A 32 -2.74 -12.16 9.70
N ARG A 33 -1.75 -11.95 10.57
CA ARG A 33 -1.01 -13.05 11.20
C ARG A 33 -1.62 -13.57 12.50
N THR A 34 -2.28 -12.73 13.29
CA THR A 34 -2.77 -13.07 14.64
C THR A 34 -4.22 -12.65 14.90
N GLY A 35 -4.95 -12.22 13.87
CA GLY A 35 -6.30 -11.67 14.02
C GLY A 35 -7.40 -12.68 14.33
N ASN A 36 -7.11 -13.99 14.27
CA ASN A 36 -8.05 -15.05 14.61
C ASN A 36 -7.81 -15.52 16.05
N GLY A 37 -8.08 -14.67 17.03
CA GLY A 37 -7.88 -15.01 18.44
C GLY A 37 -6.42 -15.32 18.83
N GLY A 38 -5.44 -14.82 18.07
CA GLY A 38 -4.01 -15.14 18.21
C GLY A 38 -3.46 -16.02 17.09
N ASP A 39 -4.34 -16.72 16.36
CA ASP A 39 -3.98 -17.56 15.22
C ASP A 39 -4.04 -16.82 13.89
N PHE A 40 -3.58 -17.51 12.85
CA PHE A 40 -3.59 -17.01 11.48
C PHE A 40 -5.01 -16.68 11.01
N LEU A 41 -5.19 -15.48 10.48
CA LEU A 41 -6.48 -14.98 10.01
C LEU A 41 -6.67 -15.28 8.51
N GLY A 42 -5.74 -14.84 7.66
CA GLY A 42 -5.80 -15.08 6.21
C GLY A 42 -6.88 -14.29 5.44
N ILE A 43 -6.85 -14.41 4.11
CA ILE A 43 -7.69 -13.63 3.15
C ILE A 43 -8.33 -14.51 2.05
N GLY A 44 -8.10 -15.82 2.05
CA GLY A 44 -8.40 -16.71 0.92
C GLY A 44 -9.27 -17.92 1.24
N GLY A 45 -9.96 -17.98 2.39
CA GLY A 45 -10.85 -19.09 2.73
C GLY A 45 -12.07 -19.17 1.82
N ASN A 46 -12.72 -20.34 1.81
CA ASN A 46 -14.07 -20.45 1.27
C ASN A 46 -15.06 -20.20 2.41
N TRP A 47 -16.04 -19.32 2.23
CA TRP A 47 -17.12 -19.06 3.19
C TRP A 47 -17.82 -20.32 3.75
N ASN A 48 -17.94 -21.40 2.97
CA ASN A 48 -18.49 -22.69 3.41
C ASN A 48 -17.47 -23.65 4.05
N PHE A 49 -16.16 -23.37 3.94
CA PHE A 49 -15.08 -24.17 4.50
C PHE A 49 -13.97 -23.23 4.99
N PRO A 50 -14.19 -22.54 6.12
CA PRO A 50 -13.29 -21.48 6.58
C PRO A 50 -11.87 -21.97 6.84
N GLU A 51 -11.69 -23.24 7.22
CA GLU A 51 -10.37 -23.85 7.42
C GLU A 51 -9.55 -24.03 6.13
N LYS A 52 -10.21 -23.94 4.96
CA LYS A 52 -9.60 -24.26 3.67
C LYS A 52 -9.27 -22.98 2.89
N HIS A 53 -8.18 -22.36 3.30
CA HIS A 53 -7.62 -21.20 2.60
C HIS A 53 -7.00 -21.59 1.25
N SER A 54 -7.32 -20.83 0.21
CA SER A 54 -6.70 -20.93 -1.11
C SER A 54 -5.23 -20.48 -1.01
N PRO A 55 -4.26 -21.38 -1.23
CA PRO A 55 -2.84 -21.04 -1.09
C PRO A 55 -2.41 -19.91 -2.01
N ALA A 56 -3.02 -19.79 -3.19
CA ALA A 56 -2.69 -18.75 -4.17
C ALA A 56 -3.07 -17.35 -3.67
N VAL A 57 -4.22 -17.20 -3.00
CA VAL A 57 -4.68 -15.91 -2.48
C VAL A 57 -3.82 -15.49 -1.29
N GLU A 58 -3.49 -16.41 -0.39
CA GLU A 58 -2.61 -16.13 0.75
C GLU A 58 -1.17 -15.78 0.31
N LEU A 59 -0.65 -16.47 -0.71
CA LEU A 59 0.66 -16.15 -1.29
C LEU A 59 0.66 -14.76 -1.93
N PHE A 60 -0.40 -14.42 -2.65
CA PHE A 60 -0.54 -13.11 -3.27
C PHE A 60 -0.65 -11.99 -2.21
N ALA A 61 -1.51 -12.18 -1.19
CA ALA A 61 -1.69 -11.24 -0.10
C ALA A 61 -0.38 -11.00 0.67
N SER A 62 0.27 -12.08 1.12
CA SER A 62 1.54 -12.00 1.85
C SER A 62 2.66 -11.36 1.01
N GLY A 63 2.71 -11.65 -0.29
CA GLY A 63 3.64 -11.03 -1.23
C GLY A 63 3.48 -9.51 -1.31
N VAL A 64 2.24 -9.02 -1.37
CA VAL A 64 1.97 -7.57 -1.38
C VAL A 64 2.29 -6.96 -0.02
N PHE A 65 1.87 -7.57 1.09
CA PHE A 65 2.10 -7.01 2.42
C PHE A 65 3.59 -6.85 2.72
N VAL A 66 4.35 -7.94 2.57
CA VAL A 66 5.80 -7.96 2.85
C VAL A 66 6.57 -7.20 1.78
N GLY A 67 6.24 -7.38 0.50
CA GLY A 67 6.92 -6.72 -0.61
C GLY A 67 6.83 -5.20 -0.53
N TYR A 68 5.63 -4.66 -0.30
CA TYR A 68 5.45 -3.23 -0.14
C TYR A 68 5.98 -2.69 1.19
N MET A 69 6.10 -3.51 2.23
CA MET A 69 6.76 -3.13 3.48
C MET A 69 8.25 -2.88 3.26
N ILE A 70 8.95 -3.86 2.66
CA ILE A 70 10.39 -3.75 2.35
C ILE A 70 10.63 -2.56 1.42
N TYR A 71 9.87 -2.49 0.33
CA TYR A 71 9.98 -1.40 -0.64
C TYR A 71 9.80 -0.03 0.03
N ASN A 72 8.73 0.17 0.80
CA ASN A 72 8.46 1.45 1.43
C ASN A 72 9.52 1.82 2.48
N ALA A 73 10.03 0.85 3.24
CA ALA A 73 11.14 1.08 4.18
C ALA A 73 12.41 1.55 3.48
N VAL A 74 12.81 0.90 2.38
CA VAL A 74 13.99 1.28 1.59
C VAL A 74 13.81 2.68 0.99
N VAL A 75 12.63 3.00 0.46
CA VAL A 75 12.36 4.34 -0.11
C VAL A 75 12.43 5.42 0.96
N ILE A 76 11.90 5.20 2.17
CA ILE A 76 12.01 6.17 3.27
C ILE A 76 13.49 6.45 3.58
N ILE A 77 14.32 5.40 3.71
CA ILE A 77 15.76 5.56 3.91
C ILE A 77 16.38 6.36 2.76
N GLY A 78 16.03 6.02 1.51
CA GLY A 78 16.50 6.73 0.32
C GLY A 78 16.10 8.22 0.28
N TYR A 79 14.94 8.58 0.82
CA TYR A 79 14.48 9.97 0.93
C TYR A 79 15.17 10.76 2.05
N CYS A 80 15.54 10.09 3.15
CA CYS A 80 16.23 10.71 4.28
C CYS A 80 17.72 10.95 4.02
N PHE A 81 18.38 10.05 3.28
CA PHE A 81 19.84 10.07 3.09
C PHE A 81 20.28 10.36 1.64
N GLY A 82 19.35 10.39 0.67
CA GLY A 82 19.66 10.60 -0.74
C GLY A 82 19.57 12.05 -1.20
N ASP A 83 20.14 12.33 -2.37
CA ASP A 83 20.07 13.64 -3.03
C ASP A 83 18.67 13.98 -3.57
N ASN A 84 18.44 15.25 -3.93
CA ASN A 84 17.19 15.74 -4.53
C ASN A 84 16.73 14.95 -5.78
N LYS A 85 17.65 14.27 -6.48
CA LYS A 85 17.32 13.38 -7.61
C LYS A 85 16.61 12.09 -7.16
N ASN A 86 16.96 11.56 -5.98
CA ASN A 86 16.31 10.38 -5.40
C ASN A 86 14.85 10.67 -5.00
N GLN A 87 14.56 11.91 -4.62
CA GLN A 87 13.21 12.37 -4.26
C GLN A 87 12.29 12.58 -5.47
N ARG A 88 12.81 12.44 -6.70
CA ARG A 88 12.08 12.59 -7.97
C ARG A 88 12.20 11.34 -8.84
N ASN A 89 12.12 10.16 -8.23
CA ASN A 89 12.34 8.91 -8.93
C ASN A 89 11.05 8.40 -9.59
N LEU A 90 11.08 8.20 -10.91
CA LEU A 90 9.95 7.62 -11.66
C LEU A 90 9.59 6.22 -11.17
N THR A 91 10.59 5.43 -10.74
CA THR A 91 10.37 4.09 -10.16
C THR A 91 9.51 4.16 -8.90
N ASP A 92 9.67 5.20 -8.08
CA ASP A 92 8.84 5.40 -6.88
C ASP A 92 7.38 5.66 -7.25
N ILE A 93 7.15 6.52 -8.26
CA ILE A 93 5.81 6.83 -8.78
C ILE A 93 5.12 5.57 -9.31
N LEU A 94 5.82 4.79 -10.14
CA LEU A 94 5.30 3.56 -10.74
C LEU A 94 4.99 2.50 -9.68
N MET A 95 5.90 2.29 -8.73
CA MET A 95 5.67 1.35 -7.63
C MET A 95 4.49 1.77 -6.76
N ASN A 96 4.33 3.07 -6.49
CA ASN A 96 3.16 3.57 -5.76
C ASN A 96 1.86 3.36 -6.56
N ALA A 97 1.88 3.56 -7.88
CA ALA A 97 0.70 3.35 -8.73
C ALA A 97 0.29 1.87 -8.77
N VAL A 98 1.25 0.96 -9.00
CA VAL A 98 1.00 -0.49 -8.92
C VAL A 98 0.55 -0.89 -7.52
N GLY A 99 1.15 -0.29 -6.49
CA GLY A 99 0.81 -0.53 -5.09
C GLY A 99 -0.64 -0.19 -4.79
N SER A 100 -1.13 0.94 -5.29
CA SER A 100 -2.54 1.31 -5.14
C SER A 100 -3.47 0.22 -5.65
N VAL A 101 -3.23 -0.29 -6.86
CA VAL A 101 -4.06 -1.36 -7.46
C VAL A 101 -3.98 -2.66 -6.66
N MET A 102 -2.76 -3.08 -6.30
CA MET A 102 -2.53 -4.33 -5.56
C MET A 102 -3.19 -4.31 -4.18
N TRP A 103 -3.02 -3.22 -3.42
CA TRP A 103 -3.60 -3.06 -2.09
C TRP A 103 -5.13 -2.98 -2.11
N VAL A 104 -5.72 -2.28 -3.08
CA VAL A 104 -7.19 -2.27 -3.26
C VAL A 104 -7.70 -3.66 -3.62
N THR A 105 -6.99 -4.39 -4.47
CA THR A 105 -7.39 -5.75 -4.88
C THR A 105 -7.43 -6.69 -3.67
N ILE A 106 -6.38 -6.71 -2.84
CA ILE A 106 -6.36 -7.54 -1.63
C ILE A 106 -7.38 -7.08 -0.60
N GLY A 107 -7.55 -5.78 -0.41
CA GLY A 107 -8.60 -5.25 0.46
C GLY A 107 -10.00 -5.67 0.02
N GLY A 108 -10.27 -5.65 -1.30
CA GLY A 108 -11.52 -6.13 -1.88
C GLY A 108 -11.73 -7.63 -1.66
N LEU A 109 -10.71 -8.45 -1.90
CA LEU A 109 -10.76 -9.90 -1.64
C LEU A 109 -10.99 -10.20 -0.15
N ALA A 110 -10.33 -9.47 0.75
CA ALA A 110 -10.50 -9.58 2.19
C ALA A 110 -11.93 -9.28 2.61
N ILE A 111 -12.45 -8.12 2.19
CA ILE A 111 -13.82 -7.71 2.49
C ILE A 111 -14.80 -8.72 1.92
N HIS A 112 -14.61 -9.17 0.68
CA HIS A 112 -15.50 -10.16 0.06
C HIS A 112 -15.55 -11.47 0.85
N TYR A 113 -14.39 -12.01 1.24
CA TYR A 113 -14.31 -13.24 2.04
C TYR A 113 -14.94 -13.07 3.42
N TRP A 114 -14.52 -12.06 4.18
CA TRP A 114 -14.96 -11.86 5.56
C TRP A 114 -16.41 -11.35 5.66
N LEU A 115 -16.95 -10.72 4.62
CA LEU A 115 -18.39 -10.43 4.56
C LEU A 115 -19.23 -11.71 4.46
N GLY A 116 -18.75 -12.73 3.75
CA GLY A 116 -19.43 -14.02 3.60
C GLY A 116 -19.18 -15.01 4.75
N TYR A 117 -18.21 -14.73 5.63
CA TYR A 117 -17.82 -15.62 6.71
C TYR A 117 -18.92 -15.82 7.76
N MET A 118 -19.16 -17.07 8.15
CA MET A 118 -20.04 -17.49 9.23
C MET A 118 -19.27 -18.46 10.15
N SER A 119 -19.35 -18.26 11.47
CA SER A 119 -18.73 -19.20 12.42
C SER A 119 -19.57 -20.48 12.54
N ASP A 120 -18.91 -21.62 12.63
CA ASP A 120 -19.57 -22.92 12.71
C ASP A 120 -20.50 -23.00 13.93
N GLY A 121 -21.78 -23.30 13.68
CA GLY A 121 -22.73 -23.70 14.71
C GLY A 121 -23.54 -22.58 15.39
N SER A 122 -23.33 -21.30 15.05
CA SER A 122 -24.20 -20.23 15.54
C SER A 122 -24.65 -19.32 14.41
N PHE A 123 -25.96 -19.03 14.32
CA PHE A 123 -26.49 -17.94 13.49
C PHE A 123 -26.06 -16.55 14.00
N ALA A 124 -24.98 -16.46 14.79
CA ALA A 124 -24.45 -15.22 15.31
C ALA A 124 -23.85 -14.43 14.15
N TYR A 125 -24.54 -13.35 13.79
CA TYR A 125 -24.15 -12.47 12.68
C TYR A 125 -22.84 -11.71 12.95
N VAL A 126 -22.33 -11.73 14.19
CA VAL A 126 -21.12 -11.02 14.62
C VAL A 126 -20.17 -12.00 15.28
N SER A 127 -19.10 -12.35 14.57
CA SER A 127 -17.96 -13.07 15.15
C SER A 127 -16.77 -12.09 15.29
N PRO A 128 -15.93 -12.25 16.34
CA PRO A 128 -14.73 -11.43 16.50
C PRO A 128 -13.80 -11.51 15.28
N GLU A 129 -13.60 -12.70 14.74
CA GLU A 129 -12.73 -12.99 13.59
C GLU A 129 -13.22 -12.26 12.34
N ARG A 130 -14.53 -12.30 12.10
CA ARG A 130 -15.18 -11.57 11.02
C ARG A 130 -14.91 -10.07 11.12
N SER A 131 -15.05 -9.52 12.32
CA SER A 131 -14.84 -8.08 12.55
C SER A 131 -13.39 -7.69 12.30
N VAL A 132 -12.43 -8.52 12.73
CA VAL A 132 -11.00 -8.30 12.51
C VAL A 132 -10.65 -8.44 11.02
N GLY A 133 -11.21 -9.41 10.32
CA GLY A 133 -11.01 -9.62 8.89
C GLY A 133 -11.56 -8.46 8.05
N LEU A 134 -12.73 -7.94 8.40
CA LEU A 134 -13.28 -6.73 7.78
C LEU A 134 -12.43 -5.49 8.08
N ALA A 135 -11.91 -5.35 9.29
CA ALA A 135 -11.00 -4.26 9.65
C ALA A 135 -9.69 -4.33 8.84
N MET A 136 -9.08 -5.52 8.75
CA MET A 136 -7.89 -5.76 7.93
C MET A 136 -8.14 -5.42 6.46
N GLY A 137 -9.29 -5.84 5.91
CA GLY A 137 -9.68 -5.52 4.54
C GLY A 137 -9.86 -4.01 4.32
N ALA A 138 -10.53 -3.32 5.25
CA ALA A 138 -10.70 -1.87 5.19
C ALA A 138 -9.35 -1.13 5.28
N LEU A 139 -8.46 -1.52 6.19
CA LEU A 139 -7.11 -0.96 6.29
C LEU A 139 -6.28 -1.18 5.03
N SER A 140 -6.48 -2.31 4.33
CA SER A 140 -5.83 -2.60 3.04
C SER A 140 -6.36 -1.70 1.92
N VAL A 141 -7.66 -1.39 1.89
CA VAL A 141 -8.22 -0.41 0.94
C VAL A 141 -7.69 1.00 1.24
N VAL A 142 -7.65 1.39 2.52
CA VAL A 142 -7.04 2.67 2.95
C VAL A 142 -5.58 2.74 2.53
N GLN A 143 -4.83 1.64 2.67
CA GLN A 143 -3.45 1.56 2.21
C GLN A 143 -3.34 1.84 0.70
N GLY A 144 -4.23 1.24 -0.10
CA GLY A 144 -4.30 1.49 -1.54
C GLY A 144 -4.58 2.95 -1.89
N ALA A 145 -5.44 3.63 -1.11
CA ALA A 145 -5.69 5.06 -1.25
C ALA A 145 -4.46 5.91 -0.87
N LEU A 146 -3.73 5.55 0.20
CA LEU A 146 -2.49 6.24 0.57
C LEU A 146 -1.43 6.12 -0.52
N TYR A 147 -1.30 4.94 -1.15
CA TYR A 147 -0.42 4.75 -2.30
C TYR A 147 -0.83 5.63 -3.48
N LEU A 148 -2.12 5.74 -3.77
CA LEU A 148 -2.63 6.60 -4.84
C LEU A 148 -2.31 8.09 -4.60
N VAL A 149 -2.50 8.57 -3.37
CA VAL A 149 -2.17 9.96 -3.01
C VAL A 149 -0.67 10.21 -3.15
N ASP A 150 0.18 9.26 -2.75
CA ASP A 150 1.63 9.39 -2.92
C ASP A 150 2.04 9.35 -4.40
N THR A 151 1.35 8.59 -5.26
CA THR A 151 1.52 8.67 -6.71
C THR A 151 1.22 10.06 -7.24
N MET A 152 0.10 10.69 -6.81
CA MET A 152 -0.26 12.05 -7.25
C MET A 152 0.80 13.08 -6.83
N LEU A 153 1.32 12.99 -5.60
CA LEU A 153 2.40 13.86 -5.12
C LEU A 153 3.70 13.61 -5.88
N GLY A 154 4.06 12.35 -6.11
CA GLY A 154 5.24 11.98 -6.88
C GLY A 154 5.19 12.52 -8.32
N CYS A 155 4.06 12.36 -9.01
CA CYS A 155 3.84 12.97 -10.34
C CYS A 155 4.06 14.48 -10.30
N ARG A 156 3.48 15.17 -9.32
CA ARG A 156 3.61 16.62 -9.17
C ARG A 156 5.06 17.06 -8.90
N LEU A 157 5.79 16.33 -8.06
CA LEU A 157 7.21 16.55 -7.79
C LEU A 157 8.08 16.31 -9.04
N TYR A 158 7.74 15.30 -9.84
CA TYR A 158 8.43 14.95 -11.08
C TYR A 158 8.26 16.03 -12.15
N TYR A 159 7.03 16.46 -12.43
CA TYR A 159 6.76 17.49 -13.45
C TYR A 159 7.28 18.89 -13.08
N ARG A 160 7.54 19.17 -11.80
CA ARG A 160 8.08 20.47 -11.33
C ARG A 160 9.61 20.53 -11.27
N GLY A 161 10.32 19.43 -11.50
CA GLY A 161 11.78 19.46 -11.59
C GLY A 161 12.27 20.24 -12.82
N PRO A 162 13.50 20.80 -12.81
CA PRO A 162 14.10 21.28 -14.05
C PRO A 162 14.14 20.11 -15.03
N MET A 163 13.47 20.27 -16.16
CA MET A 163 13.39 19.31 -17.25
C MET A 163 14.76 19.19 -17.96
N GLU A 164 15.81 18.74 -17.27
CA GLU A 164 17.10 18.44 -17.92
C GLU A 164 16.94 17.34 -18.99
N TYR A 165 15.86 16.57 -18.95
CA TYR A 165 15.57 15.52 -19.93
C TYR A 165 14.77 15.99 -21.15
N ALA A 166 14.13 17.16 -21.11
CA ALA A 166 13.49 17.72 -22.32
C ALA A 166 14.52 18.30 -23.30
N VAL A 167 15.68 18.67 -22.78
CA VAL A 167 16.73 19.36 -23.53
C VAL A 167 17.52 18.42 -24.45
N VAL A 168 17.57 17.12 -24.16
CA VAL A 168 18.26 16.15 -25.04
C VAL A 168 17.51 15.93 -26.36
N SER A 169 16.21 16.22 -26.43
CA SER A 169 15.45 16.13 -27.68
C SER A 169 15.61 17.35 -28.62
N HIS A 170 16.20 18.44 -28.13
CA HIS A 170 16.41 19.67 -28.90
C HIS A 170 17.87 19.89 -29.34
N PHE A 171 18.81 19.02 -28.95
CA PHE A 171 20.24 19.16 -29.31
C PHE A 171 20.78 18.02 -30.20
N THR A 172 19.92 17.19 -30.79
CA THR A 172 20.33 16.14 -31.75
C THR A 172 19.77 16.34 -33.16
N VAL A 173 19.25 17.52 -33.47
CA VAL A 173 18.88 17.90 -34.83
C VAL A 173 19.46 19.30 -35.12
N GLU A 174 20.76 19.32 -35.40
CA GLU A 174 21.46 20.14 -36.41
C GLU A 174 22.98 19.97 -36.27
#